data_AF-A0A4P2QDZ8-F1
#
_entry.id   AF-A0A4P2QDZ8-F1
#
_cell.length_a   1.000
_cell.length_b   1.000
_cell.length_c   1.000
_cell.angle_alpha   90.00
_cell.angle_beta   90.00
_cell.angle_gamma   90.00
#
_symmetry.space_group_name_H-M   'P 1'
#
loop_
_entity.id
_entity.type
_entity.pdbx_description
1 polymer ?
#
loop_
_entity_poly.entity_id
_entity_poly.type
_entity_poly.pdbx_seq_one_letter_code
_entity_poly.pdbx_strand_id
1 'polypeptide(L)'
;MKPARQNEGKTRLPKPSLPSNETKKRERASAADARRKRSSQSAGGGERGSSAPRADKIEELESRVRAQQMILDNIVDGVVVSDREGKILYSNPAAEALLKATVDSVSPDEWSRRYGFYRTDEQTPFPANELPVARALKGEVVAAEEIFFRHGSKPAGAWLVVSARPVMANDGSFFGAVGVFRDVSERKRWEKELEQQLTREKDRNDALERLRLTVQQLSTPILEVWDEILVLPIIGVLDSRRSGEMTDQLLQEITRKQCRFVIVDVTGVEIVDSSTADQLLRLVTAVELLGARCMLTGVRPAVAQTLTMLRVDLGPMLTLRNLRHGLQTCLRMMQTEANVAHSIASRLDVAARR
;
A
#
# COMPACT_ATOMS: atom_id res chain seq x y z
N MET A 1 30.70 10.30 -33.53
CA MET A 1 30.82 11.23 -32.36
C MET A 1 30.74 10.40 -31.09
N LYS A 2 31.68 10.61 -30.15
CA LYS A 2 31.87 9.82 -28.92
C LYS A 2 30.68 9.94 -27.94
N PRO A 3 30.41 8.93 -27.09
CA PRO A 3 29.30 8.95 -26.14
C PRO A 3 29.69 9.64 -24.82
N ALA A 4 28.80 10.47 -24.29
CA ALA A 4 28.90 11.03 -22.95
C ALA A 4 28.32 10.03 -21.94
N ARG A 5 29.19 9.49 -21.08
CA ARG A 5 28.83 8.73 -19.88
C ARG A 5 28.22 9.69 -18.86
N GLN A 6 26.97 9.47 -18.47
CA GLN A 6 26.41 10.06 -17.25
C GLN A 6 26.56 9.09 -16.08
N ASN A 7 26.89 9.70 -14.95
CA ASN A 7 27.59 9.17 -13.81
C ASN A 7 26.56 8.85 -12.72
N GLU A 8 26.50 7.60 -12.26
CA GLU A 8 25.68 7.19 -11.13
C GLU A 8 26.22 7.83 -9.84
N GLY A 9 25.48 8.80 -9.30
CA GLY A 9 25.73 9.41 -8.01
C GLY A 9 25.42 8.43 -6.86
N LYS A 10 26.43 7.66 -6.44
CA LYS A 10 26.42 6.96 -5.15
C LYS A 10 26.64 7.95 -4.01
N THR A 11 25.59 8.35 -3.33
CA THR A 11 25.64 9.11 -2.08
C THR A 11 26.19 8.21 -0.96
N ARG A 12 27.51 8.30 -0.70
CA ARG A 12 28.16 7.67 0.46
C ARG A 12 27.82 8.46 1.73
N LEU A 13 27.14 7.81 2.67
CA LEU A 13 27.03 8.26 4.06
C LEU A 13 28.43 8.35 4.71
N PRO A 14 28.73 9.37 5.53
CA PRO A 14 30.01 9.48 6.21
C PRO A 14 30.10 8.44 7.35
N LYS A 15 31.27 7.77 7.44
CA LYS A 15 31.63 6.91 8.58
C LYS A 15 31.90 7.79 9.82
N PRO A 16 31.45 7.42 11.02
CA PRO A 16 31.84 8.12 12.23
C PRO A 16 33.30 7.81 12.58
N SER A 17 34.07 8.88 12.78
CA SER A 17 35.43 8.91 13.28
C SER A 17 35.48 8.48 14.76
N LEU A 18 36.36 7.52 15.06
CA LEU A 18 36.70 7.11 16.42
C LEU A 18 37.46 8.25 17.13
N PRO A 19 37.15 8.58 18.40
CA PRO A 19 37.98 9.50 19.17
C PRO A 19 39.29 8.83 19.59
N SER A 20 40.39 9.50 19.28
CA SER A 20 41.74 9.23 19.75
C SER A 20 41.89 9.51 21.25
N ASN A 21 42.61 8.60 21.89
CA ASN A 21 43.28 8.67 23.19
C ASN A 21 43.68 10.10 23.63
N GLU A 22 42.98 10.67 24.61
CA GLU A 22 43.53 11.58 25.65
C GLU A 22 42.41 12.09 26.57
N THR A 23 42.16 11.38 27.69
CA THR A 23 41.73 11.91 29.02
C THR A 23 41.33 10.76 29.95
N LYS A 24 42.20 9.74 30.07
CA LYS A 24 42.22 8.83 31.24
C LYS A 24 43.29 9.32 32.22
N LYS A 25 43.05 10.45 32.90
CA LYS A 25 43.91 10.92 34.00
C LYS A 25 43.27 12.03 34.84
N ARG A 26 42.21 11.70 35.58
CA ARG A 26 41.80 12.33 36.86
C ARG A 26 40.61 11.53 37.41
N GLU A 27 40.50 11.44 38.73
CA GLU A 27 39.49 10.69 39.51
C GLU A 27 39.71 9.18 39.73
N ARG A 28 40.97 8.76 39.85
CA ARG A 28 41.34 7.66 40.77
C ARG A 28 42.37 8.20 41.77
N ALA A 29 41.90 8.97 42.75
CA ALA A 29 42.67 9.37 43.92
C ALA A 29 41.73 9.91 45.02
N SER A 30 41.02 9.03 45.73
CA SER A 30 40.46 9.32 47.07
C SER A 30 40.00 8.04 47.79
N ALA A 31 40.85 7.01 47.83
CA ALA A 31 40.58 5.79 48.60
C ALA A 31 41.90 5.14 49.04
N ALA A 32 42.78 5.92 49.67
CA ALA A 32 43.99 5.39 50.31
C ALA A 32 44.54 6.38 51.36
N ASP A 33 43.67 6.91 52.24
CA ASP A 33 44.16 7.62 53.42
C ASP A 33 43.16 7.54 54.58
N ALA A 34 43.14 6.39 55.27
CA ALA A 34 42.55 6.25 56.60
C ALA A 34 43.04 4.99 57.34
N ARG A 35 44.27 4.53 57.05
CA ARG A 35 44.87 3.36 57.72
C ARG A 35 46.15 3.75 58.44
N ARG A 36 46.05 4.66 59.41
CA ARG A 36 46.99 4.82 60.52
C ARG A 36 46.50 5.89 61.50
N LYS A 37 45.85 5.45 62.57
CA LYS A 37 46.06 5.90 63.97
C LYS A 37 44.95 5.30 64.82
N ARG A 38 45.29 4.27 65.59
CA ARG A 38 44.98 4.09 67.02
C ARG A 38 45.15 2.62 67.37
N SER A 39 46.38 2.30 67.76
CA SER A 39 46.67 1.22 68.70
C SER A 39 47.40 1.87 69.88
N SER A 40 46.65 2.18 70.92
CA SER A 40 47.14 2.27 72.30
C SER A 40 45.93 2.03 73.23
N GLN A 41 46.14 1.10 74.16
CA GLN A 41 45.26 0.54 75.20
C GLN A 41 44.55 1.65 76.02
N SER A 42 43.43 1.45 76.72
CA SER A 42 43.04 0.32 77.57
C SER A 42 41.55 0.33 77.94
N ALA A 43 41.04 -0.87 78.27
CA ALA A 43 40.09 -1.19 79.34
C ALA A 43 38.67 -0.56 79.32
N GLY A 44 37.67 -1.45 79.30
CA GLY A 44 36.28 -1.14 79.62
C GLY A 44 35.35 -2.18 79.00
N GLY A 45 35.13 -3.30 79.71
CA GLY A 45 34.09 -4.26 79.36
C GLY A 45 32.69 -3.63 79.46
N GLY A 46 31.77 -4.11 78.63
CA GLY A 46 30.37 -3.68 78.69
C GLY A 46 29.63 -3.92 77.38
N GLU A 47 28.99 -5.09 77.31
CA GLU A 47 27.74 -5.35 76.58
C GLU A 47 27.72 -5.25 75.05
N ARG A 48 27.79 -6.45 74.44
CA ARG A 48 27.21 -6.74 73.13
C ARG A 48 25.70 -6.48 73.18
N GLY A 49 25.24 -5.47 72.47
CA GLY A 49 23.83 -5.23 72.16
C GLY A 49 23.59 -5.19 70.65
N SER A 50 23.24 -6.33 70.06
CA SER A 50 22.51 -6.55 68.80
C SER A 50 21.97 -5.29 68.05
N SER A 51 22.73 -4.70 67.13
CA SER A 51 22.21 -3.67 66.18
C SER A 51 22.57 -3.84 64.70
N ALA A 52 23.55 -4.69 64.36
CA ALA A 52 24.02 -4.89 62.99
C ALA A 52 22.99 -5.48 61.98
N PRO A 53 22.11 -6.46 62.31
CA PRO A 53 21.25 -7.08 61.30
C PRO A 53 20.06 -6.21 60.85
N ARG A 54 19.80 -5.07 61.50
CA ARG A 54 18.72 -4.15 61.11
C ARG A 54 19.15 -3.17 60.02
N ALA A 55 20.39 -2.70 60.04
CA ALA A 55 20.89 -1.72 59.07
C ALA A 55 20.97 -2.31 57.65
N ASP A 56 21.55 -3.51 57.52
CA ASP A 56 21.65 -4.22 56.24
C ASP A 56 20.26 -4.56 55.66
N LYS A 57 19.29 -4.87 56.53
CA LYS A 57 17.92 -5.16 56.11
C LYS A 57 17.16 -3.91 55.64
N ILE A 58 17.40 -2.76 56.28
CA ILE A 58 16.83 -1.48 55.86
C ILE A 58 17.41 -1.08 54.50
N GLU A 59 18.73 -1.19 54.30
CA GLU A 59 19.36 -0.86 53.02
C GLU A 59 18.89 -1.76 51.86
N GLU A 60 18.71 -3.06 52.11
CA GLU A 60 18.14 -4.00 51.14
C GLU A 60 16.69 -3.65 50.78
N LEU A 61 15.86 -3.33 51.79
CA LEU A 61 14.46 -2.92 51.58
C LEU A 61 14.36 -1.60 50.81
N GLU A 62 15.19 -0.62 51.15
CA GLU A 62 15.25 0.64 50.43
C GLU A 62 15.71 0.45 48.99
N SER A 63 16.70 -0.41 48.74
CA SER A 63 17.15 -0.73 47.39
C SER A 63 16.04 -1.37 46.54
N ARG A 64 15.26 -2.28 47.14
CA ARG A 64 14.09 -2.89 46.47
C ARG A 64 12.99 -1.88 46.16
N VAL A 65 12.67 -0.98 47.09
CA VAL A 65 11.68 0.09 46.87
C VAL A 65 12.16 1.05 45.78
N ARG A 66 13.43 1.46 45.82
CA ARG A 66 14.04 2.31 44.77
C ARG A 66 13.96 1.65 43.39
N ALA A 67 14.27 0.36 43.28
CA ALA A 67 14.19 -0.35 42.00
C ALA A 67 12.76 -0.42 41.45
N GLN A 68 11.76 -0.66 42.29
CA GLN A 68 10.35 -0.67 41.88
C GLN A 68 9.89 0.70 41.36
N GLN A 69 10.32 1.77 42.04
CA GLN A 69 9.97 3.13 41.66
C GLN A 69 10.64 3.54 40.34
N MET A 70 11.92 3.20 40.16
CA MET A 70 12.62 3.41 38.88
C MET A 70 11.95 2.71 37.70
N ILE A 71 11.41 1.50 37.89
CA ILE A 71 10.67 0.81 36.83
C ILE A 71 9.43 1.62 36.45
N LEU A 72 8.61 2.00 37.42
CA LEU A 72 7.36 2.73 37.17
C LEU A 72 7.59 4.13 36.57
N ASP A 73 8.67 4.80 36.99
CA ASP A 73 9.04 6.14 36.53
C ASP A 73 9.53 6.15 35.07
N ASN A 74 10.04 5.02 34.57
CA ASN A 74 10.50 4.87 33.18
C ASN A 74 9.45 4.24 32.25
N ILE A 75 8.27 3.87 32.75
CA ILE A 75 7.16 3.40 31.91
C ILE A 75 6.59 4.60 31.13
N VAL A 76 6.52 4.46 29.81
CA VAL A 76 5.96 5.48 28.90
C VAL A 76 4.44 5.60 29.06
N ASP A 77 3.77 4.50 29.40
CA ASP A 77 2.34 4.49 29.69
C ASP A 77 2.06 5.18 31.03
N GLY A 78 0.94 5.91 31.10
CA GLY A 78 0.47 6.48 32.36
C GLY A 78 -0.05 5.38 33.26
N VAL A 79 0.47 5.31 34.48
CA VAL A 79 0.05 4.35 35.51
C VAL A 79 -0.51 5.10 36.70
N VAL A 80 -1.72 4.74 37.11
CA VAL A 80 -2.39 5.27 38.30
C VAL A 80 -2.84 4.11 39.17
N VAL A 81 -2.60 4.22 40.48
CA VAL A 81 -3.08 3.27 41.49
C VAL A 81 -4.01 4.00 42.43
N SER A 82 -5.14 3.39 42.75
CA SER A 82 -6.15 3.92 43.68
C SER A 82 -6.43 2.94 44.81
N ASP A 83 -6.90 3.46 45.95
CA ASP A 83 -7.45 2.66 47.05
C ASP A 83 -8.90 2.20 46.76
N ARG A 84 -9.57 1.58 47.74
CA ARG A 84 -10.93 1.04 47.58
C ARG A 84 -11.98 2.13 47.36
N GLU A 85 -11.71 3.30 47.90
CA GLU A 85 -12.54 4.50 47.83
C GLU A 85 -12.27 5.30 46.54
N GLY A 86 -11.30 4.86 45.72
CA GLY A 86 -10.92 5.50 44.49
C GLY A 86 -9.99 6.70 44.67
N LYS A 87 -9.40 6.91 45.84
CA LYS A 87 -8.37 7.94 46.02
C LYS A 87 -7.07 7.49 45.36
N ILE A 88 -6.45 8.38 44.56
CA ILE A 88 -5.16 8.09 43.91
C ILE A 88 -4.07 7.96 44.98
N LEU A 89 -3.47 6.79 45.07
CA LEU A 89 -2.32 6.48 45.93
C LEU A 89 -0.99 6.71 45.22
N TYR A 90 -0.96 6.48 43.90
CA TYR A 90 0.23 6.63 43.08
C TYR A 90 -0.13 7.05 41.66
N SER A 91 0.70 7.92 41.09
CA SER A 91 0.69 8.31 39.68
C SER A 91 2.13 8.38 39.21
N ASN A 92 2.47 7.73 38.10
CA ASN A 92 3.82 7.84 37.54
C ASN A 92 3.99 9.18 36.78
N PRO A 93 5.24 9.59 36.46
CA PRO A 93 5.50 10.84 35.74
C PRO A 93 4.77 10.94 34.39
N ALA A 94 4.59 9.83 33.67
CA ALA A 94 3.83 9.81 32.42
C ALA A 94 2.35 10.15 32.63
N ALA A 95 1.74 9.62 33.70
CA ALA A 95 0.36 9.92 34.07
C ALA A 95 0.19 11.37 34.54
N GLU A 96 1.14 11.88 35.33
CA GLU A 96 1.15 13.27 35.78
C GLU A 96 1.31 14.24 34.60
N ALA A 97 2.18 13.95 33.65
CA ALA A 97 2.40 14.79 32.47
C ALA A 97 1.13 14.89 31.60
N LEU A 98 0.38 13.80 31.47
CA LEU A 98 -0.79 13.73 30.60
C LEU A 98 -2.05 14.28 31.29
N LEU A 99 -2.37 13.76 32.47
CA LEU A 99 -3.60 14.09 33.21
C LEU A 99 -3.45 15.35 34.08
N LYS A 100 -2.21 15.80 34.37
CA LYS A 100 -1.92 16.81 35.41
C LYS A 100 -2.65 16.52 36.72
N ALA A 101 -2.82 15.23 37.02
CA ALA A 101 -3.48 14.75 38.22
C ALA A 101 -2.54 14.92 39.41
N THR A 102 -2.85 15.84 40.30
CA THR A 102 -2.26 15.92 41.64
C THR A 102 -2.91 14.89 42.57
N VAL A 103 -2.12 14.30 43.47
CA VAL A 103 -2.51 13.26 44.45
C VAL A 103 -3.63 13.71 45.42
N ASP A 104 -3.94 15.01 45.47
CA ASP A 104 -5.00 15.56 46.31
C ASP A 104 -6.40 15.42 45.67
N SER A 105 -6.97 14.25 45.92
CA SER A 105 -8.39 13.95 46.21
C SER A 105 -9.46 14.66 45.38
N VAL A 106 -9.77 14.10 44.23
CA VAL A 106 -11.04 14.33 43.54
C VAL A 106 -11.88 13.06 43.69
N SER A 107 -13.14 13.20 44.11
CA SER A 107 -14.08 12.07 44.20
C SER A 107 -14.16 11.36 42.85
N PRO A 108 -14.25 10.01 42.80
CA PRO A 108 -14.40 9.26 41.55
C PRO A 108 -15.48 9.82 40.61
N ASP A 109 -16.55 10.39 41.15
CA ASP A 109 -17.67 10.98 40.41
C ASP A 109 -17.31 12.23 39.59
N GLU A 110 -16.23 12.93 39.95
CA GLU A 110 -15.80 14.17 39.30
C GLU A 110 -14.71 13.96 38.25
N TRP A 111 -14.16 12.75 38.13
CA TRP A 111 -13.05 12.44 37.21
C TRP A 111 -13.35 12.79 35.76
N SER A 112 -14.53 12.43 35.26
CA SER A 112 -14.92 12.70 33.87
C SER A 112 -14.92 14.18 33.52
N ARG A 113 -15.43 15.02 34.44
CA ARG A 113 -15.53 16.47 34.23
C ARG A 113 -14.19 17.16 34.48
N ARG A 114 -13.45 16.73 35.50
CA ARG A 114 -12.16 17.32 35.90
C ARG A 114 -11.07 17.04 34.88
N TYR A 115 -10.96 15.80 34.42
CA TYR A 115 -9.93 15.37 33.48
C TYR A 115 -10.39 15.41 32.02
N GLY A 116 -11.69 15.63 31.76
CA GLY A 116 -12.21 15.78 30.39
C GLY A 116 -12.15 14.48 29.60
N PHE A 117 -12.74 13.41 30.14
CA PHE A 117 -12.91 12.15 29.43
C PHE A 117 -14.22 12.13 28.65
N TYR A 118 -14.14 11.77 27.38
CA TYR A 118 -15.24 11.68 26.43
C TYR A 118 -15.25 10.30 25.77
N ARG A 119 -16.42 9.90 25.27
CA ARG A 119 -16.56 8.69 24.46
C ARG A 119 -15.86 8.86 23.10
N THR A 120 -15.89 7.80 22.29
CA THR A 120 -15.27 7.76 20.96
C THR A 120 -15.86 8.75 19.95
N ASP A 121 -16.96 9.43 20.31
CA ASP A 121 -17.56 10.52 19.54
C ASP A 121 -16.95 11.90 19.83
N GLU A 122 -15.98 11.96 20.75
CA GLU A 122 -15.26 13.16 21.18
C GLU A 122 -16.12 14.29 21.79
N GLN A 123 -17.39 14.00 22.09
CA GLN A 123 -18.39 14.97 22.52
C GLN A 123 -19.13 14.53 23.77
N THR A 124 -19.52 13.27 23.86
CA THR A 124 -20.28 12.76 24.99
C THR A 124 -19.34 12.54 26.18
N PRO A 125 -19.53 13.22 27.32
CA PRO A 125 -18.72 12.96 28.50
C PRO A 125 -18.82 11.49 28.91
N PHE A 126 -17.68 10.86 29.18
CA PHE A 126 -17.66 9.46 29.62
C PHE A 126 -18.20 9.40 31.05
N PRO A 127 -19.22 8.59 31.40
CA PRO A 127 -19.73 8.56 32.76
C PRO A 127 -18.67 8.11 33.77
N ALA A 128 -18.54 8.83 34.90
CA ALA A 128 -17.48 8.60 35.88
C ALA A 128 -17.51 7.19 36.48
N ASN A 129 -18.71 6.66 36.71
CA ASN A 129 -18.97 5.31 37.21
C ASN A 129 -18.71 4.19 36.19
N GLU A 130 -18.55 4.54 34.91
CA GLU A 130 -18.25 3.64 33.78
C GLU A 130 -16.78 3.72 33.35
N LEU A 131 -16.00 4.66 33.89
CA LEU A 131 -14.57 4.74 33.60
C LEU A 131 -13.89 3.40 33.95
N PRO A 132 -12.88 2.95 33.17
CA PRO A 132 -12.23 1.67 33.39
C PRO A 132 -11.76 1.43 34.82
N VAL A 133 -11.17 2.46 35.46
CA VAL A 133 -10.71 2.37 36.85
C VAL A 133 -11.90 2.21 37.82
N ALA A 134 -13.01 2.93 37.60
CA ALA A 134 -14.21 2.82 38.42
C ALA A 134 -14.90 1.44 38.26
N ARG A 135 -14.87 0.85 37.06
CA ARG A 135 -15.33 -0.54 36.85
C ARG A 135 -14.39 -1.55 37.51
N ALA A 136 -13.08 -1.31 37.46
CA ALA A 136 -12.11 -2.14 38.18
C ALA A 136 -12.26 -2.08 39.70
N LEU A 137 -12.69 -0.94 40.26
CA LEU A 137 -13.04 -0.85 41.68
C LEU A 137 -14.24 -1.73 42.07
N LYS A 138 -15.11 -2.04 41.10
CA LYS A 138 -16.23 -2.99 41.26
C LYS A 138 -15.84 -4.44 40.97
N GLY A 139 -14.55 -4.71 40.70
CA GLY A 139 -14.02 -6.04 40.40
C GLY A 139 -13.94 -6.40 38.91
N GLU A 140 -14.26 -5.48 38.00
CA GLU A 140 -14.20 -5.75 36.56
C GLU A 140 -12.77 -5.67 36.00
N VAL A 141 -12.40 -6.54 35.07
CA VAL A 141 -11.13 -6.46 34.35
C VAL A 141 -11.35 -5.81 32.99
N VAL A 142 -10.74 -4.66 32.78
CA VAL A 142 -10.79 -3.91 31.51
C VAL A 142 -9.47 -4.07 30.79
N ALA A 143 -9.47 -4.77 29.66
CA ALA A 143 -8.25 -5.11 28.93
C ALA A 143 -7.73 -3.96 28.06
N ALA A 144 -8.60 -3.33 27.27
CA ALA A 144 -8.26 -2.19 26.42
C ALA A 144 -9.55 -1.50 25.98
N GLU A 145 -9.77 -0.26 26.41
CA GLU A 145 -10.90 0.55 26.00
C GLU A 145 -10.42 1.91 25.51
N GLU A 146 -10.97 2.35 24.37
CA GLU A 146 -10.61 3.63 23.78
C GLU A 146 -11.45 4.76 24.37
N ILE A 147 -10.77 5.78 24.87
CA ILE A 147 -11.38 6.97 25.46
C ILE A 147 -10.74 8.18 24.84
N PHE A 148 -11.55 9.19 24.55
CA PHE A 148 -11.05 10.46 24.10
C PHE A 148 -10.83 11.40 25.29
N PHE A 149 -9.63 11.95 25.40
CA PHE A 149 -9.23 12.84 26.47
C PHE A 149 -9.04 14.25 25.92
N ARG A 150 -9.72 15.25 26.50
CA ARG A 150 -9.51 16.67 26.16
C ARG A 150 -9.51 17.51 27.42
N HIS A 151 -8.32 17.99 27.78
CA HIS A 151 -8.08 18.76 28.98
C HIS A 151 -7.17 19.96 28.66
N GLY A 152 -7.06 20.93 29.57
CA GLY A 152 -6.18 22.09 29.38
C GLY A 152 -4.70 21.73 29.15
N SER A 153 -4.26 20.52 29.54
CA SER A 153 -2.93 19.97 29.21
C SER A 153 -2.79 19.55 27.74
N LYS A 154 -3.88 19.13 27.09
CA LYS A 154 -3.96 18.75 25.67
C LYS A 154 -5.24 19.29 25.04
N PRO A 155 -5.27 20.58 24.64
CA PRO A 155 -6.47 21.20 24.08
C PRO A 155 -6.89 20.59 22.73
N ALA A 156 -5.94 20.07 21.95
CA ALA A 156 -6.21 19.35 20.70
C ALA A 156 -6.87 17.96 20.91
N GLY A 157 -6.94 17.50 22.16
CA GLY A 157 -7.40 16.16 22.51
C GLY A 157 -6.35 15.08 22.27
N ALA A 158 -6.55 13.94 22.92
CA ALA A 158 -5.74 12.75 22.77
C ALA A 158 -6.61 11.49 22.86
N TRP A 159 -6.26 10.49 22.05
CA TRP A 159 -6.84 9.16 22.12
C TRP A 159 -6.07 8.33 23.13
N LEU A 160 -6.76 7.83 24.15
CA LEU A 160 -6.19 6.95 25.16
C LEU A 160 -6.73 5.54 24.97
N VAL A 161 -5.85 4.55 25.03
CA VAL A 161 -6.25 3.15 25.30
C VAL A 161 -6.03 2.91 26.78
N VAL A 162 -7.09 2.58 27.50
CA VAL A 162 -7.09 2.40 28.95
C VAL A 162 -7.35 0.94 29.30
N SER A 163 -6.50 0.40 30.15
CA SER A 163 -6.63 -0.89 30.80
C SER A 163 -6.80 -0.66 32.29
N ALA A 164 -7.66 -1.43 32.96
CA ALA A 164 -7.84 -1.32 34.39
C ALA A 164 -8.07 -2.68 35.04
N ARG A 165 -7.48 -2.90 36.20
CA ARG A 165 -7.58 -4.16 36.94
C ARG A 165 -7.72 -3.92 38.45
N PRO A 166 -8.54 -4.72 39.14
CA PRO A 166 -8.56 -4.72 40.60
C PRO A 166 -7.20 -5.22 41.12
N VAL A 167 -6.74 -4.62 42.20
CA VAL A 167 -5.56 -5.04 42.96
C VAL A 167 -6.06 -5.73 44.22
N MET A 168 -5.46 -6.88 44.54
CA MET A 168 -5.72 -7.60 45.77
C MET A 168 -4.51 -7.48 46.69
N ALA A 169 -4.74 -7.35 47.99
CA ALA A 169 -3.71 -7.41 49.00
C ALA A 169 -3.23 -8.87 49.20
N ASN A 170 -2.10 -9.04 49.87
CA ASN A 170 -1.48 -10.36 50.11
C ASN A 170 -2.38 -11.30 50.95
N ASP A 171 -3.32 -10.75 51.70
CA ASP A 171 -4.31 -11.48 52.50
C ASP A 171 -5.56 -11.88 51.70
N GLY A 172 -5.59 -11.59 50.39
CA GLY A 172 -6.74 -11.84 49.52
C GLY A 172 -7.87 -10.82 49.66
N SER A 173 -7.70 -9.79 50.48
CA SER A 173 -8.66 -8.68 50.54
C SER A 173 -8.49 -7.75 49.34
N PHE A 174 -9.59 -7.12 48.90
CA PHE A 174 -9.55 -6.13 47.83
C PHE A 174 -8.63 -4.97 48.26
N PHE A 175 -7.70 -4.47 47.44
CA PHE A 175 -6.83 -3.35 47.82
C PHE A 175 -7.27 -2.05 47.15
N GLY A 176 -7.70 -2.14 45.89
CA GLY A 176 -8.10 -0.99 45.07
C GLY A 176 -8.00 -1.32 43.59
N ALA A 177 -7.64 -0.37 42.75
CA ALA A 177 -7.52 -0.59 41.30
C ALA A 177 -6.27 0.07 40.70
N VAL A 178 -5.69 -0.59 39.70
CA VAL A 178 -4.64 -0.04 38.83
C VAL A 178 -5.25 0.29 37.48
N GLY A 179 -5.05 1.53 37.02
CA GLY A 179 -5.31 1.98 35.67
C GLY A 179 -4.00 2.20 34.91
N VAL A 180 -3.93 1.69 33.70
CA VAL A 180 -2.84 1.97 32.75
C VAL A 180 -3.45 2.60 31.51
N PHE A 181 -2.89 3.70 31.03
CA PHE A 181 -3.35 4.35 29.81
C PHE A 181 -2.20 4.72 28.89
N ARG A 182 -2.42 4.52 27.60
CA ARG A 182 -1.47 4.84 26.54
C ARG A 182 -2.08 5.87 25.60
N ASP A 183 -1.34 6.93 25.31
CA ASP A 183 -1.68 7.85 24.24
C ASP A 183 -1.41 7.20 22.88
N VAL A 184 -2.46 6.98 22.11
CA VAL A 184 -2.42 6.39 20.76
C VAL A 184 -2.82 7.40 19.67
N SER A 185 -2.88 8.69 20.00
CA SER A 185 -3.30 9.76 19.07
C SER A 185 -2.45 9.81 17.82
N GLU A 186 -1.17 9.62 18.01
CA GLU A 186 -0.15 9.63 16.98
C GLU A 186 -0.35 8.43 16.04
N ARG A 187 -0.43 7.22 16.61
CA ARG A 187 -0.77 5.98 15.89
C ARG A 187 -2.06 6.11 15.05
N LYS A 188 -3.14 6.62 15.65
CA LYS A 188 -4.41 6.83 14.95
C LYS A 188 -4.31 7.82 13.78
N ARG A 189 -3.46 8.85 13.90
CA ARG A 189 -3.21 9.79 12.80
C ARG A 189 -2.53 9.10 11.62
N TRP A 190 -1.53 8.26 11.86
CA TRP A 190 -0.87 7.50 10.80
C TRP A 190 -1.78 6.44 10.18
N GLU A 191 -2.59 5.75 10.98
CA GLU A 191 -3.58 4.78 10.48
C GLU A 191 -4.58 5.45 9.53
N LYS A 192 -5.12 6.61 9.92
CA LYS A 192 -6.06 7.38 9.09
C LYS A 192 -5.41 7.91 7.80
N GLU A 193 -4.18 8.40 7.87
CA GLU A 193 -3.45 8.85 6.67
C GLU A 193 -3.20 7.69 5.71
N LEU A 194 -2.78 6.54 6.22
CA LEU A 194 -2.55 5.35 5.41
C LEU A 194 -3.83 4.85 4.74
N GLU A 195 -4.95 4.84 5.46
CA GLU A 195 -6.26 4.47 4.92
C GLU A 195 -6.70 5.41 3.79
N GLN A 196 -6.47 6.72 3.94
CA GLN A 196 -6.75 7.70 2.88
C GLN A 196 -5.86 7.48 1.66
N GLN A 197 -4.57 7.19 1.86
CA GLN A 197 -3.64 6.91 0.76
C GLN A 197 -4.04 5.64 0.00
N LEU A 198 -4.39 4.58 0.72
CA LEU A 198 -4.83 3.32 0.11
C LEU A 198 -6.11 3.51 -0.71
N THR A 199 -7.05 4.31 -0.20
CA THR A 199 -8.29 4.65 -0.92
C THR A 199 -7.97 5.43 -2.20
N ARG A 200 -7.11 6.45 -2.14
CA ARG A 200 -6.69 7.23 -3.31
C ARG A 200 -5.99 6.37 -4.37
N GLU A 201 -5.11 5.47 -3.95
CA GLU A 201 -4.43 4.57 -4.88
C GLU A 201 -5.39 3.57 -5.53
N LYS A 202 -6.38 3.07 -4.77
CA LYS A 202 -7.44 2.21 -5.32
C LYS A 202 -8.26 2.95 -6.37
N ASP A 203 -8.74 4.15 -6.07
CA ASP A 203 -9.53 4.97 -7.00
C ASP A 203 -8.74 5.29 -8.28
N ARG A 204 -7.44 5.59 -8.13
CA ARG A 204 -6.52 5.82 -9.25
C ARG A 204 -6.38 4.59 -10.15
N ASN A 205 -6.20 3.41 -9.55
CA ASN A 205 -6.09 2.16 -10.30
C ASN A 205 -7.39 1.82 -11.02
N ASP A 206 -8.54 2.01 -10.38
CA ASP A 206 -9.84 1.79 -11.01
C ASP A 206 -10.05 2.74 -12.21
N ALA A 207 -9.62 4.00 -12.10
CA ALA A 207 -9.67 4.96 -13.20
C ALA A 207 -8.73 4.57 -14.36
N LEU A 208 -7.51 4.10 -14.05
CA LEU A 208 -6.57 3.60 -15.04
C LEU A 208 -7.11 2.38 -15.78
N GLU A 209 -7.75 1.45 -15.08
CA GLU A 209 -8.32 0.26 -15.69
C GLU A 209 -9.49 0.61 -16.63
N ARG A 210 -10.37 1.54 -16.23
CA ARG A 210 -11.43 2.05 -17.10
C ARG A 210 -10.87 2.71 -18.36
N LEU A 211 -9.83 3.54 -18.21
CA LEU A 211 -9.16 4.15 -19.35
C LEU A 211 -8.58 3.09 -20.28
N ARG A 212 -7.91 2.07 -19.74
CA ARG A 212 -7.34 0.95 -20.49
C ARG A 212 -8.40 0.21 -21.30
N LEU A 213 -9.56 -0.07 -20.70
CA LEU A 213 -10.69 -0.72 -21.38
C LEU A 213 -11.25 0.15 -22.51
N THR A 214 -11.45 1.45 -22.27
CA THR A 214 -11.92 2.39 -23.31
C THR A 214 -10.93 2.48 -24.47
N VAL A 215 -9.63 2.56 -24.18
CA VAL A 215 -8.59 2.56 -25.22
C VAL A 215 -8.63 1.25 -26.01
N GLN A 216 -8.80 0.10 -25.36
CA GLN A 216 -8.90 -1.19 -26.05
C GLN A 216 -10.10 -1.27 -27.01
N GLN A 217 -11.27 -0.77 -26.60
CA GLN A 217 -12.45 -0.72 -27.47
C GLN A 217 -12.22 0.15 -28.73
N LEU A 218 -11.32 1.11 -28.67
CA LEU A 218 -10.97 2.00 -29.79
C LEU A 218 -9.77 1.50 -30.63
N SER A 219 -9.12 0.41 -30.24
CA SER A 219 -7.75 0.10 -30.72
C SER A 219 -7.66 -0.76 -31.98
N THR A 220 -8.76 -1.16 -32.62
CA THR A 220 -8.76 -1.64 -34.02
C THR A 220 -10.09 -1.40 -34.69
N PRO A 221 -10.32 -0.19 -35.21
CA PRO A 221 -11.53 0.06 -35.98
C PRO A 221 -11.42 -0.70 -37.30
N ILE A 222 -12.25 -1.73 -37.48
CA ILE A 222 -12.52 -2.27 -38.82
C ILE A 222 -13.32 -1.19 -39.54
N LEU A 223 -12.69 -0.54 -40.52
CA LEU A 223 -13.27 0.58 -41.24
C LEU A 223 -13.95 0.08 -42.51
N GLU A 224 -15.23 0.41 -42.69
CA GLU A 224 -15.88 0.28 -43.99
C GLU A 224 -15.53 1.51 -44.82
N VAL A 225 -14.78 1.30 -45.90
CA VAL A 225 -14.31 2.40 -46.77
C VAL A 225 -15.11 2.51 -48.06
N TRP A 226 -15.86 1.45 -48.40
CA TRP A 226 -16.77 1.37 -49.53
C TRP A 226 -17.73 0.20 -49.34
N ASP A 227 -18.82 0.17 -50.11
CA ASP A 227 -19.72 -0.99 -50.15
C ASP A 227 -18.90 -2.27 -50.42
N GLU A 228 -19.10 -3.28 -49.57
CA GLU A 228 -18.42 -4.59 -49.61
C GLU A 228 -16.89 -4.57 -49.42
N ILE A 229 -16.30 -3.44 -49.00
CA ILE A 229 -14.85 -3.29 -48.73
C ILE A 229 -14.58 -2.87 -47.27
N LEU A 230 -13.90 -3.75 -46.54
CA LEU A 230 -13.42 -3.48 -45.18
C LEU A 230 -11.90 -3.22 -45.15
N VAL A 231 -11.47 -2.41 -44.19
CA VAL A 231 -10.06 -2.13 -43.90
C VAL A 231 -9.79 -2.46 -42.45
N LEU A 232 -8.78 -3.30 -42.20
CA LEU A 232 -8.24 -3.59 -40.88
C LEU A 232 -6.86 -2.92 -40.73
N PRO A 233 -6.78 -1.73 -40.12
CA PRO A 233 -5.51 -1.09 -39.82
C PRO A 233 -4.85 -1.72 -38.59
N ILE A 234 -3.63 -2.22 -38.75
CA ILE A 234 -2.81 -2.77 -37.66
C ILE A 234 -1.79 -1.71 -37.24
N ILE A 235 -2.00 -1.15 -36.04
CA ILE A 235 -1.14 -0.12 -35.45
C ILE A 235 -0.49 -0.65 -34.17
N GLY A 236 0.84 -0.55 -34.10
CA GLY A 236 1.63 -0.93 -32.94
C GLY A 236 1.97 -2.41 -32.91
N VAL A 237 2.28 -2.92 -31.71
CA VAL A 237 2.65 -4.33 -31.51
C VAL A 237 1.40 -5.19 -31.63
N LEU A 238 1.51 -6.25 -32.43
CA LEU A 238 0.48 -7.28 -32.56
C LEU A 238 0.74 -8.35 -31.50
N ASP A 239 -0.19 -8.52 -30.54
CA ASP A 239 -0.13 -9.58 -29.53
C ASP A 239 -1.26 -10.60 -29.76
N SER A 240 -1.09 -11.82 -29.22
CA SER A 240 -2.03 -12.93 -29.47
C SER A 240 -3.46 -12.67 -29.02
N ARG A 241 -3.66 -11.92 -27.94
CA ARG A 241 -5.01 -11.61 -27.45
C ARG A 241 -5.67 -10.60 -28.38
N ARG A 242 -4.95 -9.54 -28.73
CA ARG A 242 -5.41 -8.48 -29.61
C ARG A 242 -5.71 -9.00 -31.02
N SER A 243 -4.85 -9.87 -31.57
CA SER A 243 -5.08 -10.52 -32.87
C SER A 243 -6.32 -11.39 -32.91
N GLY A 244 -6.59 -12.14 -31.84
CA GLY A 244 -7.80 -12.94 -31.72
C GLY A 244 -9.05 -12.07 -31.74
N GLU A 245 -9.09 -11.04 -30.89
CA GLU A 245 -10.19 -10.07 -30.83
C GLU A 245 -10.43 -9.37 -32.19
N MET A 246 -9.36 -8.94 -32.87
CA MET A 246 -9.44 -8.36 -34.23
C MET A 246 -10.02 -9.33 -35.25
N THR A 247 -9.55 -10.58 -35.23
CA THR A 247 -9.98 -11.61 -36.19
C THR A 247 -11.46 -11.91 -36.01
N ASP A 248 -11.90 -12.15 -34.78
CA ASP A 248 -13.30 -12.45 -34.48
C ASP A 248 -14.22 -11.31 -34.91
N GLN A 249 -13.86 -10.05 -34.61
CA GLN A 249 -14.63 -8.89 -35.04
C GLN A 249 -14.66 -8.76 -36.56
N LEU A 250 -13.53 -8.97 -37.26
CA LEU A 250 -13.48 -8.89 -38.71
C LEU A 250 -14.37 -9.94 -39.37
N LEU A 251 -14.31 -11.19 -38.91
CA LEU A 251 -15.13 -12.27 -39.45
C LEU A 251 -16.64 -12.01 -39.23
N GLN A 252 -17.01 -11.44 -38.08
CA GLN A 252 -18.38 -11.00 -37.81
C GLN A 252 -18.83 -9.89 -38.76
N GLU A 253 -17.98 -8.88 -38.99
CA GLU A 253 -18.28 -7.78 -39.92
C GLU A 253 -18.41 -8.26 -41.37
N ILE A 254 -17.50 -9.12 -41.83
CA ILE A 254 -17.57 -9.73 -43.18
C ILE A 254 -18.91 -10.43 -43.37
N THR A 255 -19.32 -11.24 -42.39
CA THR A 255 -20.58 -11.99 -42.48
C THR A 255 -21.78 -11.07 -42.44
N ARG A 256 -21.80 -10.10 -41.52
CA ARG A 256 -22.93 -9.18 -41.32
C ARG A 256 -23.15 -8.28 -42.54
N LYS A 257 -22.08 -7.78 -43.15
CA LYS A 257 -22.12 -6.84 -44.28
C LYS A 257 -21.94 -7.50 -45.64
N GLN A 258 -21.76 -8.83 -45.67
CA GLN A 258 -21.50 -9.60 -46.90
C GLN A 258 -20.31 -9.02 -47.69
N CYS A 259 -19.24 -8.67 -47.00
CA CYS A 259 -18.10 -8.02 -47.63
C CYS A 259 -17.32 -9.00 -48.49
N ARG A 260 -16.88 -8.53 -49.66
CA ARG A 260 -16.12 -9.33 -50.62
C ARG A 260 -14.62 -9.06 -50.57
N PHE A 261 -14.23 -7.90 -50.05
CA PHE A 261 -12.83 -7.48 -49.99
C PHE A 261 -12.45 -7.00 -48.60
N VAL A 262 -11.26 -7.42 -48.15
CA VAL A 262 -10.64 -6.98 -46.90
C VAL A 262 -9.23 -6.48 -47.21
N ILE A 263 -8.91 -5.28 -46.75
CA ILE A 263 -7.56 -4.70 -46.84
C ILE A 263 -6.97 -4.67 -45.44
N VAL A 264 -5.90 -5.43 -45.22
CA VAL A 264 -5.12 -5.42 -43.99
C VAL A 264 -3.98 -4.44 -44.16
N ASP A 265 -4.02 -3.31 -43.43
CA ASP A 265 -2.99 -2.28 -43.51
C ASP A 265 -1.99 -2.42 -42.37
N VAL A 266 -0.77 -2.85 -42.68
CA VAL A 266 0.32 -3.06 -41.70
C VAL A 266 1.30 -1.89 -41.63
N THR A 267 0.89 -0.70 -42.06
CA THR A 267 1.76 0.50 -42.08
C THR A 267 2.33 0.84 -40.70
N GLY A 268 1.59 0.52 -39.63
CA GLY A 268 1.95 0.77 -38.24
C GLY A 268 2.73 -0.36 -37.54
N VAL A 269 3.10 -1.41 -38.26
CA VAL A 269 3.86 -2.55 -37.72
C VAL A 269 5.35 -2.34 -37.98
N GLU A 270 6.15 -2.24 -36.91
CA GLU A 270 7.59 -2.03 -37.01
C GLU A 270 8.39 -3.32 -37.10
N ILE A 271 8.00 -4.34 -36.32
CA ILE A 271 8.69 -5.62 -36.21
C ILE A 271 7.64 -6.73 -36.34
N VAL A 272 7.97 -7.76 -37.11
CA VAL A 272 7.15 -8.97 -37.25
C VAL A 272 7.98 -10.15 -36.75
N ASP A 273 7.46 -10.89 -35.79
CA ASP A 273 8.02 -12.16 -35.34
C ASP A 273 7.27 -13.35 -35.95
N SER A 274 7.70 -14.57 -35.64
CA SER A 274 7.04 -15.79 -36.14
C SER A 274 5.59 -15.92 -35.67
N SER A 275 5.28 -15.47 -34.46
CA SER A 275 3.91 -15.49 -33.91
C SER A 275 2.98 -14.53 -34.66
N THR A 276 3.44 -13.31 -34.93
CA THR A 276 2.72 -12.29 -35.70
C THR A 276 2.44 -12.78 -37.13
N ALA A 277 3.43 -13.41 -37.76
CA ALA A 277 3.27 -14.00 -39.08
C ALA A 277 2.23 -15.13 -39.10
N ASP A 278 2.26 -16.05 -38.13
CA ASP A 278 1.26 -17.14 -38.00
C ASP A 278 -0.16 -16.57 -37.83
N GLN A 279 -0.30 -15.52 -37.02
CA GLN A 279 -1.60 -14.85 -36.80
C GLN A 279 -2.14 -14.20 -38.07
N LEU A 280 -1.29 -13.53 -38.87
CA LEU A 280 -1.70 -12.97 -40.15
C LEU A 280 -2.15 -14.06 -41.13
N LEU A 281 -1.47 -15.20 -41.18
CA LEU A 281 -1.86 -16.33 -42.03
C LEU A 281 -3.21 -16.92 -41.61
N ARG A 282 -3.45 -17.08 -40.30
CA ARG A 282 -4.75 -17.55 -39.78
C ARG A 282 -5.88 -16.59 -40.13
N LEU A 283 -5.65 -15.28 -39.99
CA LEU A 283 -6.60 -14.25 -40.38
C LEU A 283 -6.95 -14.37 -41.87
N VAL A 284 -5.95 -14.41 -42.76
CA VAL A 284 -6.16 -14.55 -44.21
C VAL A 284 -6.96 -15.82 -44.53
N THR A 285 -6.57 -16.95 -43.95
CA THR A 285 -7.25 -18.23 -44.16
C THR A 285 -8.72 -18.16 -43.72
N ALA A 286 -9.00 -17.59 -42.56
CA ALA A 286 -10.36 -17.47 -42.04
C ALA A 286 -11.22 -16.54 -42.92
N VAL A 287 -10.66 -15.43 -43.41
CA VAL A 287 -11.33 -14.50 -44.33
C VAL A 287 -11.65 -15.19 -45.66
N GLU A 288 -10.72 -15.97 -46.21
CA GLU A 288 -10.93 -16.73 -47.45
C GLU A 288 -11.98 -17.83 -47.31
N LEU A 289 -12.04 -18.51 -46.16
CA LEU A 289 -13.09 -19.51 -45.86
C LEU A 289 -14.50 -18.90 -45.83
N LEU A 290 -14.62 -17.61 -45.51
CA LEU A 290 -15.88 -16.87 -45.59
C LEU A 290 -16.18 -16.33 -47.00
N GLY A 291 -15.32 -16.61 -47.99
CA GLY A 291 -15.52 -16.19 -49.37
C GLY A 291 -15.11 -14.74 -49.67
N ALA A 292 -14.41 -14.08 -48.74
CA ALA A 292 -13.86 -12.75 -48.94
C ALA A 292 -12.38 -12.81 -49.37
N ARG A 293 -11.95 -11.85 -50.19
CA ARG A 293 -10.55 -11.76 -50.66
C ARG A 293 -9.76 -10.79 -49.79
N CYS A 294 -8.59 -11.25 -49.32
CA CYS A 294 -7.71 -10.46 -48.48
C CYS A 294 -6.57 -9.81 -49.28
N MET A 295 -6.25 -8.55 -48.98
CA MET A 295 -5.11 -7.81 -49.52
C MET A 295 -4.25 -7.27 -48.37
N LEU A 296 -2.92 -7.25 -48.56
CA LEU A 296 -1.98 -6.66 -47.61
C LEU A 296 -1.48 -5.31 -48.12
N THR A 297 -1.52 -4.27 -47.29
CA THR A 297 -0.96 -2.95 -47.63
C THR A 297 0.02 -2.45 -46.57
N GLY A 298 0.94 -1.56 -46.97
CA GLY A 298 1.80 -0.87 -46.00
C GLY A 298 3.02 -1.65 -45.51
N VAL A 299 3.39 -2.74 -46.20
CA VAL A 299 4.57 -3.56 -45.84
C VAL A 299 5.85 -2.73 -46.01
N ARG A 300 6.55 -2.48 -44.90
CA ARG A 300 7.86 -1.81 -44.90
C ARG A 300 8.97 -2.77 -45.33
N PRO A 301 10.11 -2.29 -45.88
CA PRO A 301 11.22 -3.15 -46.29
C PRO A 301 11.72 -4.11 -45.20
N ALA A 302 11.83 -3.65 -43.95
CA ALA A 302 12.25 -4.48 -42.81
C ALA A 302 11.27 -5.63 -42.52
N VAL A 303 9.96 -5.38 -42.66
CA VAL A 303 8.92 -6.39 -42.48
C VAL A 303 8.97 -7.41 -43.62
N ALA A 304 9.12 -6.95 -44.87
CA ALA A 304 9.23 -7.84 -46.04
C ALA A 304 10.45 -8.78 -45.92
N GLN A 305 11.60 -8.25 -45.50
CA GLN A 305 12.80 -9.07 -45.25
C GLN A 305 12.56 -10.12 -44.18
N THR A 306 11.87 -9.75 -43.10
CA THR A 306 11.60 -10.67 -41.99
C THR A 306 10.61 -11.76 -42.38
N LEU A 307 9.52 -11.42 -43.08
CA LEU A 307 8.58 -12.41 -43.63
C LEU A 307 9.26 -13.39 -44.59
N THR A 308 10.19 -12.90 -45.41
CA THR A 308 10.97 -13.74 -46.33
C THR A 308 11.92 -14.66 -45.56
N MET A 309 12.60 -14.14 -44.54
CA MET A 309 13.51 -14.93 -43.69
C MET A 309 12.77 -16.03 -42.92
N LEU A 310 11.56 -15.72 -42.44
CA LEU A 310 10.66 -16.67 -41.78
C LEU A 310 10.04 -17.70 -42.73
N ARG A 311 10.27 -17.56 -44.06
CA ARG A 311 9.69 -18.41 -45.12
C ARG A 311 8.17 -18.48 -45.05
N VAL A 312 7.54 -17.35 -44.77
CA VAL A 312 6.08 -17.22 -44.73
C VAL A 312 5.54 -17.27 -46.15
N ASP A 313 4.68 -18.25 -46.44
CA ASP A 313 3.95 -18.31 -47.70
C ASP A 313 2.61 -17.58 -47.54
N LEU A 314 2.48 -16.42 -48.19
CA LEU A 314 1.28 -15.59 -48.13
C LEU A 314 0.17 -16.07 -49.09
N GLY A 315 0.39 -17.17 -49.82
CA GLY A 315 -0.65 -17.81 -50.63
C GLY A 315 -1.27 -16.86 -51.69
N PRO A 316 -2.61 -16.78 -51.80
CA PRO A 316 -3.29 -15.91 -52.78
C PRO A 316 -3.33 -14.42 -52.37
N MET A 317 -2.80 -14.07 -51.19
CA MET A 317 -2.91 -12.74 -50.63
C MET A 317 -2.14 -11.72 -51.49
N LEU A 318 -2.86 -10.75 -52.04
CA LEU A 318 -2.25 -9.73 -52.88
C LEU A 318 -1.59 -8.66 -52.01
N THR A 319 -0.28 -8.50 -52.14
CA THR A 319 0.45 -7.41 -51.46
C THR A 319 0.52 -6.17 -52.34
N LEU A 320 0.14 -5.02 -51.78
CA LEU A 320 0.03 -3.74 -52.47
C LEU A 320 0.77 -2.64 -51.69
N ARG A 321 1.25 -1.62 -52.41
CA ARG A 321 2.11 -0.57 -51.84
C ARG A 321 1.50 0.21 -50.67
N ASN A 322 0.19 0.46 -50.68
CA ASN A 322 -0.50 1.27 -49.68
C ASN A 322 -2.02 1.09 -49.80
N LEU A 323 -2.75 1.57 -48.78
CA LEU A 323 -4.21 1.51 -48.71
C LEU A 323 -4.90 2.06 -49.97
N ARG A 324 -4.42 3.20 -50.51
CA ARG A 324 -4.97 3.81 -51.74
C ARG A 324 -4.93 2.83 -52.90
N HIS A 325 -3.82 2.12 -53.09
CA HIS A 325 -3.69 1.14 -54.16
C HIS A 325 -4.57 -0.09 -53.90
N GLY A 326 -4.71 -0.51 -52.64
CA GLY A 326 -5.68 -1.52 -52.19
C GLY A 326 -7.09 -1.20 -52.64
N LEU A 327 -7.59 -0.03 -52.26
CA LEU A 327 -8.93 0.41 -52.59
C LEU A 327 -9.16 0.51 -54.11
N GLN A 328 -8.22 1.10 -54.85
CA GLN A 328 -8.30 1.19 -56.31
C GLN A 328 -8.36 -0.20 -56.97
N THR A 329 -7.63 -1.17 -56.43
CA THR A 329 -7.62 -2.53 -56.96
C THR A 329 -8.95 -3.23 -56.71
N CYS A 330 -9.52 -3.10 -55.51
CA CYS A 330 -10.83 -3.64 -55.18
C CYS A 330 -11.93 -3.07 -56.09
N LEU A 331 -11.98 -1.74 -56.24
CA LEU A 331 -12.96 -1.07 -57.09
C LEU A 331 -12.86 -1.51 -58.56
N ARG A 332 -11.63 -1.72 -59.08
CA ARG A 332 -11.44 -2.26 -60.44
C ARG A 332 -11.92 -3.70 -60.58
N MET A 333 -11.68 -4.55 -59.58
CA MET A 333 -12.14 -5.93 -59.59
C MET A 333 -13.67 -6.00 -59.63
N MET A 334 -14.34 -5.17 -58.81
CA MET A 334 -15.80 -5.05 -58.81
C MET A 334 -16.35 -4.62 -60.17
N GLN A 335 -15.76 -3.60 -60.81
CA GLN A 335 -16.16 -3.14 -62.13
C GLN A 335 -15.97 -4.21 -63.21
N THR A 336 -14.88 -4.98 -63.12
CA THR A 336 -14.59 -6.03 -64.10
C THR A 336 -15.63 -7.14 -64.03
N GLU A 337 -16.02 -7.56 -62.84
CA GLU A 337 -17.05 -8.59 -62.64
C GLU A 337 -18.44 -8.11 -63.08
N ALA A 338 -18.78 -6.86 -62.80
CA ALA A 338 -20.03 -6.25 -63.28
C ALA A 338 -20.10 -6.24 -64.82
N ASN A 339 -18.98 -5.89 -65.48
CA ASN A 339 -18.89 -5.88 -66.94
C ASN A 339 -18.97 -7.29 -67.55
N VAL A 340 -18.35 -8.29 -66.91
CA VAL A 340 -18.43 -9.69 -67.34
C VAL A 340 -19.86 -10.22 -67.20
N ALA A 341 -20.53 -9.96 -66.07
CA ALA A 341 -21.92 -10.35 -65.86
C ALA A 341 -22.86 -9.73 -66.92
N HIS A 342 -22.66 -8.45 -67.24
CA HIS A 342 -23.44 -7.75 -68.27
C HIS A 342 -23.19 -8.31 -69.69
N SER A 343 -21.94 -8.66 -70.02
CA SER A 343 -21.57 -9.30 -71.29
C SER A 343 -22.18 -10.70 -71.45
N ILE A 344 -22.25 -11.48 -70.37
CA ILE A 344 -22.86 -12.81 -70.40
C ILE A 344 -24.38 -12.69 -70.54
N ALA A 345 -25.03 -11.83 -69.76
CA ALA A 345 -26.48 -11.61 -69.82
C ALA A 345 -26.93 -11.15 -71.22
N SER A 346 -26.21 -10.19 -71.82
CA SER A 346 -26.52 -9.72 -73.18
C SER A 346 -26.36 -10.80 -74.25
N ARG A 347 -25.40 -11.72 -74.12
CA ARG A 347 -25.24 -12.86 -75.05
C ARG A 347 -26.34 -13.91 -74.90
N LEU A 348 -26.81 -14.16 -73.68
CA LEU A 348 -27.92 -15.07 -73.41
C LEU A 348 -29.26 -14.51 -73.95
N ASP A 349 -29.50 -13.21 -73.80
CA ASP A 349 -30.69 -12.54 -74.35
C ASP A 349 -30.73 -12.57 -75.89
N VAL A 350 -29.58 -12.42 -76.54
CA VAL A 350 -29.48 -12.54 -78.00
C VAL A 350 -29.70 -13.98 -78.46
N ALA A 351 -29.24 -14.97 -77.68
CA ALA A 351 -29.46 -16.39 -77.97
C ALA A 351 -30.91 -16.83 -77.74
N ALA A 352 -31.62 -16.24 -76.77
CA ALA A 352 -33.03 -16.54 -76.47
C ALA A 352 -34.04 -15.91 -77.44
N ARG A 353 -33.61 -14.93 -78.25
CA ARG A 353 -34.43 -14.25 -79.28
C ARG A 353 -34.25 -14.80 -80.70
N ARG A 354 -33.40 -15.81 -80.87
CA ARG A 354 -33.26 -16.62 -82.10
C ARG A 354 -33.90 -17.97 -81.88
#